data_AF-A0A966VH73-F1
#
_entry.id   AF-A0A966VH73-F1
#
_cell.length_a   1.000
_cell.length_b   1.000
_cell.length_c   1.000
_cell.angle_alpha   90.00
_cell.angle_beta   90.00
_cell.angle_gamma   90.00
#
_symmetry.space_group_name_H-M   'P 1'
#
loop_
_entity.id
_entity.type
_entity.pdbx_description
1 polymer ?
#
loop_
_entity_poly.entity_id
_entity_poly.type
_entity_poly.pdbx_seq_one_letter_code
_entity_poly.pdbx_strand_id
1 'polypeptide(L)'
;MSEYFIPALEPKATQGNLTNLVAERAWFEPERIVVSRPLGDGWQAVSAREFEAEIRATAKGLIASGIGIGDRVAIMARTRYEWTVLDFA
;
A
#
# COMPACT_ATOMS: atom_id res chain seq x y z
N MET A 1 -23.73 -23.40 19.32
CA MET A 1 -22.76 -22.62 18.54
C MET A 1 -21.47 -22.64 19.35
N SER A 2 -20.42 -23.26 18.83
CA SER A 2 -19.12 -23.36 19.53
C SER A 2 -18.24 -22.21 19.07
N GLU A 3 -17.95 -21.27 19.96
CA GLU A 3 -17.02 -20.18 19.69
C GLU A 3 -15.58 -20.69 19.84
N TYR A 4 -14.74 -20.36 18.86
CA TYR A 4 -13.31 -20.66 18.88
C TYR A 4 -12.54 -19.34 18.98
N PHE A 5 -11.75 -19.19 20.04
CA PHE A 5 -10.86 -18.05 20.25
C PHE A 5 -9.41 -18.54 20.23
N ILE A 6 -8.56 -17.87 19.45
CA ILE A 6 -7.12 -18.11 19.42
C ILE A 6 -6.45 -16.88 20.05
N PRO A 7 -5.67 -17.05 21.14
CA PRO A 7 -4.90 -15.95 21.72
C PRO A 7 -3.96 -15.32 20.68
N ALA A 8 -3.82 -14.00 20.73
CA ALA A 8 -2.91 -13.29 19.84
C ALA A 8 -1.46 -13.74 20.10
N LEU A 9 -0.73 -14.03 19.01
CA LEU A 9 0.70 -14.39 19.08
C LEU A 9 1.57 -13.18 19.41
N GLU A 10 1.16 -11.99 18.95
CA GLU A 10 1.87 -10.73 19.15
C GLU A 10 0.97 -9.69 19.83
N PRO A 11 1.54 -8.81 20.66
CA PRO A 11 0.82 -7.65 21.17
C PRO A 11 0.28 -6.77 20.03
N LYS A 12 -0.80 -6.03 20.31
CA LYS A 12 -1.32 -5.06 19.34
C LYS A 12 -0.27 -3.97 19.08
N ALA A 13 -0.12 -3.58 17.82
CA ALA A 13 0.69 -2.41 17.46
C ALA A 13 0.15 -1.16 18.17
N THR A 14 1.05 -0.41 18.81
CA THR A 14 0.72 0.82 19.55
C THR A 14 1.13 2.09 18.81
N GLN A 15 1.88 1.96 17.72
CA GLN A 15 2.43 3.06 16.92
C GLN A 15 2.50 2.66 15.44
N GLY A 16 2.60 3.66 14.57
CA GLY A 16 2.63 3.49 13.12
C GLY A 16 1.25 3.24 12.51
N ASN A 17 1.22 3.12 11.19
CA ASN A 17 0.05 2.74 10.41
C ASN A 17 0.48 1.87 9.22
N LEU A 18 -0.47 1.37 8.43
CA LEU A 18 -0.18 0.43 7.35
C LEU A 18 0.80 0.98 6.29
N THR A 19 0.82 2.30 6.07
CA THR A 19 1.72 2.94 5.09
C THR A 19 3.19 2.82 5.47
N ASN A 20 3.50 2.65 6.77
CA ASN A 20 4.87 2.42 7.25
C ASN A 20 5.52 1.21 6.58
N LEU A 21 4.74 0.18 6.21
CA LEU A 21 5.24 -1.02 5.52
C LEU A 21 6.00 -0.67 4.23
N VAL A 22 5.51 0.33 3.49
CA VAL A 22 6.11 0.79 2.23
C VAL A 22 7.14 1.88 2.51
N ALA A 23 6.79 2.88 3.32
CA ALA A 23 7.65 4.03 3.57
C ALA A 23 8.98 3.65 4.24
N GLU A 24 8.96 2.75 5.23
CA GLU A 24 10.18 2.30 5.91
C GLU A 24 11.03 1.44 4.98
N ARG A 25 10.42 0.59 4.15
CA ARG A 25 11.18 -0.19 3.17
C ARG A 25 11.84 0.72 2.14
N ALA A 26 11.15 1.74 1.65
CA ALA A 26 11.71 2.72 0.74
C ALA A 26 12.85 3.52 1.38
N TRP A 27 12.80 3.75 2.69
CA TRP A 27 13.85 4.44 3.43
C TRP A 27 15.10 3.58 3.68
N PHE A 28 14.92 2.37 4.20
CA PHE A 28 16.04 1.51 4.62
C PHE A 28 16.59 0.62 3.48
N GLU A 29 15.74 0.22 2.53
CA GLU A 29 16.07 -0.69 1.43
C GLU A 29 15.49 -0.18 0.09
N PRO A 30 15.85 1.03 -0.38
CA PRO A 30 15.19 1.72 -1.49
C PRO A 30 15.16 0.92 -2.80
N GLU A 31 16.24 0.19 -3.11
CA GLU A 31 16.39 -0.60 -4.34
C GLU A 31 15.80 -2.02 -4.23
N ARG A 32 15.27 -2.40 -3.05
CA ARG A 32 14.66 -3.71 -2.89
C ARG A 32 13.41 -3.79 -3.75
N ILE A 33 13.34 -4.82 -4.59
CA ILE A 33 12.14 -5.12 -5.36
C ILE A 33 11.05 -5.59 -4.39
N VAL A 34 9.94 -4.86 -4.35
CA VAL A 34 8.80 -5.12 -3.46
C VAL A 34 7.56 -5.57 -4.21
N VAL A 35 7.43 -5.18 -5.48
CA VAL A 35 6.32 -5.55 -6.35
C VAL A 35 6.84 -5.79 -7.76
N SER A 36 6.11 -6.58 -8.54
CA SER A 36 6.31 -6.71 -9.98
C SER A 36 5.00 -6.40 -10.69
N ARG A 37 5.03 -5.63 -11.78
CA ARG A 37 3.85 -5.26 -12.56
C ARG A 37 3.94 -5.76 -14.00
N PRO A 38 2.83 -6.17 -14.63
CA PRO A 38 2.85 -6.54 -16.05
C PRO A 38 3.28 -5.37 -16.92
N LEU A 39 4.14 -5.61 -17.91
CA LEU A 39 4.57 -4.64 -18.91
C LEU A 39 4.73 -5.32 -20.27
N GLY A 40 3.79 -5.09 -21.18
CA GLY A 40 3.70 -5.83 -22.44
C GLY A 40 3.54 -7.33 -22.16
N ASP A 41 4.38 -8.15 -22.79
CA ASP A 41 4.40 -9.60 -22.59
C ASP A 41 5.23 -10.05 -21.37
N GLY A 42 5.79 -9.09 -20.62
CA GLY A 42 6.71 -9.34 -19.53
C GLY A 42 6.27 -8.75 -18.19
N TRP A 43 7.20 -8.77 -17.25
CA TRP A 43 7.04 -8.23 -15.91
C TRP A 43 8.15 -7.22 -15.62
N GLN A 44 7.76 -6.07 -15.09
CA GLN A 44 8.67 -5.03 -14.64
C GLN A 44 8.77 -5.09 -13.12
N ALA A 45 9.99 -5.28 -12.62
CA ALA A 45 10.30 -5.15 -11.21
C ALA A 45 10.13 -3.69 -10.76
N VAL A 46 9.55 -3.49 -9.58
CA VAL A 46 9.35 -2.18 -8.95
C VAL A 46 10.05 -2.17 -7.60
N SER A 47 11.00 -1.25 -7.45
CA SER A 47 11.73 -1.03 -6.20
C SER A 47 10.86 -0.39 -5.13
N ALA A 48 11.27 -0.49 -3.87
CA ALA A 48 10.56 0.11 -2.75
C ALA A 48 10.42 1.63 -2.91
N ARG A 49 11.48 2.30 -3.39
CA ARG A 49 11.47 3.74 -3.67
C ARG A 49 10.47 4.11 -4.77
N GLU A 50 10.44 3.37 -5.87
CA GLU A 50 9.52 3.65 -6.98
C GLU A 50 8.06 3.46 -6.54
N PHE A 51 7.78 2.38 -5.83
CA PHE A 51 6.42 2.10 -5.35
C PHE A 51 5.93 3.17 -4.35
N GLU A 52 6.79 3.57 -3.41
CA GLU A 52 6.50 4.64 -2.46
C GLU A 52 6.23 5.98 -3.16
N ALA A 53 7.01 6.31 -4.18
CA ALA A 53 6.84 7.54 -4.95
C ALA A 53 5.50 7.56 -5.70
N GLU A 54 5.10 6.44 -6.31
CA GLU A 54 3.82 6.31 -7.00
C GLU A 54 2.62 6.39 -6.04
N ILE A 55 2.70 5.73 -4.87
CA ILE A 55 1.69 5.85 -3.80
C ILE A 55 1.58 7.30 -3.35
N ARG A 56 2.71 7.94 -3.01
CA ARG A 56 2.72 9.31 -2.49
C ARG A 56 2.19 10.32 -3.50
N ALA A 57 2.51 10.15 -4.79
CA ALA A 57 1.98 10.99 -5.86
C ALA A 57 0.46 10.84 -5.98
N THR A 58 -0.03 9.60 -5.92
CA THR A 58 -1.47 9.28 -5.96
C THR A 58 -2.21 9.88 -4.76
N ALA A 59 -1.69 9.68 -3.54
CA ALA A 59 -2.25 10.23 -2.31
C ALA A 59 -2.38 11.76 -2.37
N LYS A 60 -1.33 12.44 -2.85
CA LYS A 60 -1.35 13.90 -3.06
C LYS A 60 -2.41 14.32 -4.07
N GLY A 61 -2.64 13.54 -5.12
CA GLY A 61 -3.71 13.77 -6.08
C GLY A 61 -5.10 13.65 -5.46
N LEU A 62 -5.33 12.63 -4.62
CA LEU A 62 -6.58 12.45 -3.87
C LEU A 62 -6.85 13.64 -2.93
N ILE A 63 -5.84 14.07 -2.18
CA ILE A 63 -5.93 15.27 -1.32
C ILE A 63 -6.26 16.51 -2.15
N ALA A 64 -5.58 16.70 -3.29
CA ALA A 64 -5.85 17.82 -4.20
C ALA A 64 -7.26 17.77 -4.80
N SER A 65 -7.87 16.59 -4.91
CA SER A 65 -9.27 16.42 -5.35
C SER A 65 -10.31 16.71 -4.25
N GLY A 66 -9.87 17.05 -3.04
CA GLY A 66 -10.72 17.44 -1.92
C GLY A 66 -10.99 16.34 -0.90
N ILE A 67 -10.33 15.18 -1.00
CA ILE A 67 -10.48 14.08 -0.03
C ILE A 67 -9.71 14.42 1.25
N GLY A 68 -10.42 14.37 2.37
CA GLY A 68 -9.90 14.67 3.71
C GLY A 68 -9.88 13.47 4.65
N ILE A 69 -9.38 13.72 5.87
CA ILE A 69 -9.36 12.73 6.94
C ILE A 69 -10.80 12.37 7.33
N GLY A 70 -11.11 11.08 7.33
CA GLY A 70 -12.44 10.56 7.69
C GLY A 70 -13.39 10.38 6.50
N ASP A 71 -13.03 10.90 5.33
CA ASP A 71 -13.77 10.63 4.10
C ASP A 71 -13.64 9.16 3.69
N ARG A 72 -14.67 8.66 2.99
CA ARG A 72 -14.73 7.28 2.54
C ARG A 72 -14.53 7.23 1.04
N VAL A 73 -13.60 6.39 0.60
CA VAL A 73 -13.27 6.19 -0.81
C VAL A 73 -13.57 4.75 -1.19
N ALA A 74 -14.21 4.55 -2.35
CA ALA A 74 -14.41 3.24 -2.94
C ALA A 74 -13.45 3.06 -4.12
N ILE A 75 -12.72 1.94 -4.14
CA ILE A 75 -11.84 1.56 -5.25
C ILE A 75 -12.50 0.42 -6.01
N MET A 76 -12.78 0.61 -7.30
CA MET A 76 -13.31 -0.44 -8.17
C MET A 76 -12.40 -0.61 -9.39
N ALA A 77 -11.69 -1.74 -9.44
CA ALA A 77 -10.84 -2.12 -10.57
C ALA A 77 -10.73 -3.65 -10.67
N ARG A 78 -10.25 -4.14 -11.82
CA ARG A 78 -9.76 -5.52 -11.93
C ARG A 78 -8.48 -5.69 -11.10
N THR A 79 -8.08 -6.93 -10.81
CA THR A 79 -6.78 -7.24 -10.20
C THR A 79 -5.65 -6.72 -11.08
N ARG A 80 -5.07 -5.58 -10.69
CA ARG A 80 -4.00 -4.88 -11.41
C ARG A 80 -3.16 -4.08 -10.45
N TYR A 81 -1.96 -3.73 -10.88
CA TYR A 81 -0.98 -3.01 -10.05
C TYR A 81 -1.53 -1.67 -9.51
N GLU A 82 -2.27 -0.91 -10.31
CA GLU A 82 -2.83 0.38 -9.90
C GLU A 82 -3.86 0.26 -8.78
N TRP A 83 -4.54 -0.88 -8.65
CA TRP A 83 -5.43 -1.12 -7.52
C TRP A 83 -4.63 -1.12 -6.21
N THR A 84 -3.45 -1.75 -6.19
CA THR A 84 -2.57 -1.79 -5.02
C THR A 84 -1.95 -0.42 -4.73
N VAL A 85 -1.61 0.37 -5.74
CA VAL A 85 -1.16 1.76 -5.55
C VAL A 85 -2.26 2.59 -4.87
N LEU A 86 -3.51 2.48 -5.35
CA LEU A 86 -4.65 3.20 -4.79
C LEU A 86 -5.02 2.76 -3.37
N ASP A 87 -4.86 1.48 -3.02
CA ASP A 87 -5.16 0.95 -1.69
C ASP A 87 -4.23 1.52 -0.59
N PHE A 88 -2.99 1.89 -0.97
CA PHE A 88 -2.02 2.52 -0.06
C PHE A 88 -2.07 4.07 -0.05
N ALA A 89 -2.69 4.69 -1.06
CA ALA A 89 -2.69 6.15 -1.27
C ALA A 89 -3.68 6.87 -0.35
#